data_AF-A0A3B5MDC3-F1
#
_entry.id   AF-A0A3B5MDC3-F1
#
_cell.length_a   1.000
_cell.length_b   1.000
_cell.length_c   1.000
_cell.angle_alpha   90.00
_cell.angle_beta   90.00
_cell.angle_gamma   90.00
#
_symmetry.space_group_name_H-M   'P 1'
#
loop_
_entity.id
_entity.type
_entity.pdbx_description
1 polymer ?
#
loop_
_entity_poly.entity_id
_entity_poly.type
_entity_poly.pdbx_seq_one_letter_code
_entity_poly.pdbx_strand_id
1 'polypeptide(L)'
;MSLLQNGTLRIHSANFSSKGDYKCIASNAAGADTVTYQLHVAALPPSISEGVQDTVIIQPGETWQTNLLQLHPVENLSCFCQATGEPKPRITWISPHTDVIPPLSDKYRVVDDGTLILKKVTLADEGKYACVARNSAGDDIKNMIVEAELQEPYINSVRGKTSAKLLAVSYQTALLDCRVEGKPEPKVWWLTPYGHSLTPPYLGGRFQVHQNGSLELRGVRKMDAGRYKCFAKNHLGEASLSVEMEVASLAEKPSFASPNIEILPIKQDGGELILECPARGTPIPEISWRITHHFGNGTLWISQPTPSDKGIYRCLARNIAGQAEKHFKSTYLQPGGPPGLT
;
A
#
# COMPACT_ATOMS: atom_id res chain seq x y z
N MET A 1 -25.49 40.22 43.59
CA MET A 1 -25.29 41.04 44.81
C MET A 1 -26.64 41.23 45.50
N SER A 2 -26.67 41.37 46.82
CA SER A 2 -27.91 41.60 47.58
C SER A 2 -27.67 42.63 48.68
N LEU A 3 -28.64 43.50 48.94
CA LEU A 3 -28.62 44.43 50.07
C LEU A 3 -29.43 43.80 51.21
N LEU A 4 -28.80 43.61 52.37
CA LEU A 4 -29.44 43.08 53.57
C LEU A 4 -30.27 44.16 54.27
N GLN A 5 -31.25 43.76 55.09
CA GLN A 5 -32.15 44.68 55.79
C GLN A 5 -31.43 45.67 56.71
N ASN A 6 -30.22 45.34 57.18
CA ASN A 6 -29.38 46.22 57.98
C ASN A 6 -28.51 47.19 57.16
N GLY A 7 -28.73 47.29 55.84
CA GLY A 7 -27.94 48.14 54.93
C GLY A 7 -26.61 47.54 54.46
N THR A 8 -26.29 46.29 54.82
CA THR A 8 -25.05 45.63 54.37
C THR A 8 -25.17 45.13 52.93
N LEU A 9 -24.23 45.53 52.05
CA LEU A 9 -24.14 44.98 50.71
C LEU A 9 -23.35 43.65 50.71
N ARG A 10 -23.99 42.57 50.24
CA ARG A 10 -23.38 41.24 50.09
C ARG A 10 -23.14 40.92 48.61
N ILE A 11 -21.89 40.65 48.26
CA ILE A 11 -21.49 40.13 46.95
C ILE A 11 -21.26 38.63 47.11
N HIS A 12 -22.13 37.79 46.51
CA HIS A 12 -22.11 36.34 46.72
C HIS A 12 -20.89 35.65 46.10
N SER A 13 -20.35 36.21 45.01
CA SER A 13 -19.14 35.78 44.33
C SER A 13 -18.50 37.02 43.70
N ALA A 14 -17.44 37.53 44.32
CA ALA A 14 -16.73 38.70 43.82
C ALA A 14 -15.75 38.27 42.72
N ASN A 15 -15.81 38.96 41.59
CA ASN A 15 -14.97 38.74 40.41
C ASN A 15 -14.46 40.09 39.91
N PHE A 16 -13.68 40.12 38.83
CA PHE A 16 -13.15 41.38 38.31
C PHE A 16 -14.21 42.38 37.85
N SER A 17 -15.43 41.95 37.48
CA SER A 17 -16.52 42.90 37.19
C SER A 17 -17.15 43.49 38.45
N SER A 18 -16.87 42.92 39.62
CA SER A 18 -17.22 43.48 40.93
C SER A 18 -16.20 44.52 41.41
N LYS A 19 -15.07 44.72 40.71
CA LYS A 19 -14.10 45.75 41.06
C LYS A 19 -14.69 47.13 40.79
N GLY A 20 -14.61 48.03 41.76
CA GLY A 20 -15.07 49.40 41.60
C GLY A 20 -15.38 50.10 42.92
N ASP A 21 -15.89 51.32 42.79
CA ASP A 21 -16.29 52.13 43.93
C ASP A 21 -17.77 51.91 44.24
N TYR A 22 -18.07 51.50 45.47
CA TYR A 22 -19.41 51.29 45.98
C TYR A 22 -19.77 52.39 46.95
N LYS A 23 -20.91 53.05 46.72
CA LYS A 23 -21.41 54.12 47.60
C LYS A 23 -22.56 53.61 48.44
N CYS A 24 -22.46 53.77 49.75
CA CYS A 24 -23.58 53.60 50.66
C CYS A 24 -24.14 54.99 50.97
N ILE A 25 -25.41 55.20 50.62
CA ILE A 25 -26.11 56.48 50.78
C ILE A 25 -27.23 56.25 51.80
N ALA A 26 -27.18 56.96 52.93
CA ALA A 26 -28.22 56.95 53.94
C ALA A 26 -28.96 58.29 53.92
N SER A 27 -30.28 58.28 53.76
CA SER A 27 -31.07 59.50 53.60
C SER A 27 -32.34 59.49 54.44
N ASN A 28 -32.70 60.65 55.00
CA ASN A 28 -33.97 60.91 55.69
C ASN A 28 -34.52 62.30 55.30
N ALA A 29 -35.59 62.76 55.96
CA ALA A 29 -36.23 64.04 55.67
C ALA A 29 -35.35 65.29 55.91
N ALA A 30 -34.27 65.16 56.69
CA ALA A 30 -33.34 66.25 56.99
C ALA A 30 -32.14 66.31 56.05
N GLY A 31 -31.83 65.24 55.32
CA GLY A 31 -30.70 65.19 54.39
C GLY A 31 -30.22 63.78 54.06
N ALA A 32 -29.08 63.70 53.38
CA ALA A 32 -28.41 62.44 53.05
C ALA A 32 -26.91 62.52 53.38
N ASP A 33 -26.35 61.39 53.83
CA ASP A 33 -24.92 61.20 54.03
C ASP A 33 -24.44 60.03 53.16
N THR A 34 -23.18 60.08 52.73
CA THR A 34 -22.61 59.10 51.79
C THR A 34 -21.21 58.70 52.18
N VAL A 35 -20.98 57.38 52.26
CA VAL A 35 -19.65 56.79 52.39
C VAL A 35 -19.32 55.99 51.13
N THR A 36 -18.07 56.08 50.68
CA THR A 36 -17.57 55.36 49.49
C THR A 36 -16.56 54.29 49.90
N TYR A 37 -16.71 53.08 49.38
CA TYR A 37 -15.83 51.93 49.56
C TYR A 37 -15.19 51.55 48.23
N GLN A 38 -13.89 51.31 48.20
CA GLN A 38 -13.21 50.80 47.01
C GLN A 38 -13.03 49.30 47.13
N LEU A 39 -13.64 48.53 46.23
CA LEU A 39 -13.48 47.08 46.18
C LEU A 39 -12.36 46.71 45.21
N HIS A 40 -11.30 46.12 45.74
CA HIS A 40 -10.27 45.45 44.96
C HIS A 40 -10.50 43.94 44.97
N VAL A 41 -10.33 43.31 43.82
CA VAL A 41 -10.36 41.85 43.67
C VAL A 41 -8.96 41.38 43.30
N ALA A 42 -8.43 40.42 44.06
CA ALA A 42 -7.10 39.88 43.83
C ALA A 42 -7.09 39.06 42.52
N ALA A 43 -6.04 39.25 41.72
CA ALA A 43 -5.83 38.43 40.55
C ALA A 43 -5.30 37.06 41.00
N LEU A 44 -5.88 35.98 40.48
CA LEU A 44 -5.44 34.60 40.70
C LEU A 44 -4.82 34.09 39.39
N PRO A 45 -3.56 33.61 39.40
CA PRO A 45 -2.92 33.06 38.21
C PRO A 45 -3.71 31.85 37.68
N PRO A 46 -3.62 31.55 36.38
CA PRO A 46 -4.28 30.39 35.81
C PRO A 46 -3.76 29.10 36.43
N SER A 47 -4.63 28.11 36.60
CA SER A 47 -4.26 26.75 36.98
C SER A 47 -5.10 25.77 36.15
N ILE A 48 -4.43 25.03 35.27
CA ILE A 48 -5.02 24.00 34.44
C ILE A 48 -5.26 22.75 35.29
N SER A 49 -6.44 22.15 35.15
CA SER A 49 -6.75 20.91 35.87
C SER A 49 -5.84 19.77 35.42
N GLU A 50 -5.28 19.04 36.39
CA GLU A 50 -4.65 17.75 36.15
C GLU A 50 -5.75 16.73 35.78
N GLY A 51 -6.16 16.73 34.51
CA GLY A 51 -7.02 15.70 33.95
C GLY A 51 -6.28 14.36 33.78
N VAL A 52 -7.04 13.26 33.83
CA VAL A 52 -6.55 11.86 33.85
C VAL A 52 -5.87 11.40 32.55
N GLN A 53 -6.06 12.09 31.42
CA GLN A 53 -5.49 11.71 30.13
C GLN A 53 -4.59 12.81 29.57
N ASP A 54 -3.30 12.67 29.79
CA ASP A 54 -2.27 13.44 29.07
C ASP A 54 -1.97 12.84 27.69
N THR A 55 -2.47 11.63 27.44
CA THR A 55 -2.35 10.93 26.17
C THR A 55 -3.74 10.63 25.61
N VAL A 56 -3.96 10.97 24.35
CA VAL A 56 -5.18 10.70 23.60
C VAL A 56 -4.86 9.79 22.43
N ILE A 57 -5.51 8.63 22.37
CA ILE A 57 -5.24 7.60 21.38
C ILE A 57 -6.17 7.78 20.17
N ILE A 58 -5.59 7.85 18.97
CA ILE A 58 -6.33 7.75 17.71
C ILE A 58 -6.63 6.27 17.48
N GLN A 59 -7.87 5.86 17.72
CA GLN A 59 -8.36 4.52 17.39
C GLN A 59 -8.94 4.52 15.99
N PRO A 60 -8.32 3.91 14.97
CA PRO A 60 -8.93 3.85 13.64
C PRO A 60 -10.31 3.21 13.71
N GLY A 61 -11.28 3.74 12.96
CA GLY A 61 -12.58 3.09 12.83
C GLY A 61 -12.40 1.79 12.05
N GLU A 62 -12.22 0.65 12.74
CA GLU A 62 -12.08 -0.65 12.08
C GLU A 62 -13.46 -1.22 11.73
N THR A 63 -13.70 -1.50 10.45
CA THR A 63 -14.79 -2.41 10.05
C THR A 63 -14.22 -3.61 9.31
N TRP A 64 -14.62 -4.81 9.74
CA TRP A 64 -14.24 -6.06 9.11
C TRP A 64 -15.37 -6.50 8.18
N GLN A 65 -15.18 -6.33 6.87
CA GLN A 65 -16.05 -6.94 5.85
C GLN A 65 -15.29 -8.10 5.22
N THR A 66 -15.77 -9.33 5.40
CA THR A 66 -15.26 -10.52 4.68
C THR A 66 -13.72 -10.69 4.76
N ASN A 67 -13.15 -10.62 5.98
CA ASN A 67 -11.71 -10.77 6.28
C ASN A 67 -10.76 -9.68 5.75
N LEU A 68 -11.30 -8.60 5.18
CA LEU A 68 -10.54 -7.41 4.80
C LEU A 68 -10.74 -6.32 5.86
N LEU A 69 -9.63 -5.75 6.32
CA LEU A 69 -9.66 -4.59 7.20
C LEU A 69 -9.96 -3.33 6.37
N GLN A 70 -11.01 -2.59 6.73
CA GLN A 70 -11.21 -1.23 6.26
C GLN A 70 -10.96 -0.26 7.41
N LEU A 71 -10.00 0.64 7.22
CA LEU A 71 -9.72 1.75 8.13
C LEU A 71 -10.57 2.95 7.74
N HIS A 72 -11.46 3.38 8.62
CA HIS A 72 -12.17 4.65 8.49
C HIS A 72 -11.48 5.74 9.34
N PRO A 73 -11.39 6.98 8.84
CA PRO A 73 -10.93 8.11 9.65
C PRO A 73 -11.81 8.24 10.90
N VAL A 74 -11.19 8.51 12.05
CA VAL A 74 -11.93 8.90 13.25
C VAL A 74 -12.59 10.24 12.97
N GLU A 75 -13.90 10.34 13.21
CA GLU A 75 -14.63 11.56 12.90
C GLU A 75 -14.09 12.76 13.67
N ASN A 76 -13.95 12.64 15.00
CA ASN A 76 -13.39 13.71 15.84
C ASN A 76 -12.64 13.16 17.06
N LEU A 77 -11.54 13.81 17.44
CA LEU A 77 -10.79 13.56 18.68
C LEU A 77 -10.86 14.79 19.59
N SER A 78 -11.05 14.59 20.89
CA SER A 78 -11.16 15.68 21.87
C SER A 78 -9.98 15.70 22.84
N CYS A 79 -9.35 16.87 22.95
CA CYS A 79 -8.24 17.18 23.84
C CYS A 79 -8.73 18.15 24.91
N PHE A 80 -8.92 17.67 26.13
CA PHE A 80 -9.48 18.44 27.24
C PHE A 80 -8.46 19.41 27.83
N CYS A 81 -8.85 20.67 28.01
CA CYS A 81 -8.10 21.62 28.81
C CYS A 81 -9.05 22.60 29.48
N GLN A 82 -9.13 22.50 30.80
CA GLN A 82 -9.94 23.39 31.63
C GLN A 82 -9.02 24.09 32.62
N ALA A 83 -9.16 25.40 32.75
CA ALA A 83 -8.34 26.19 33.66
C ALA A 83 -9.21 27.05 34.59
N THR A 84 -8.76 27.16 35.83
CA THR A 84 -9.27 28.11 36.81
C THR A 84 -8.38 29.34 36.86
N GLY A 85 -8.86 30.47 37.38
CA GLY A 85 -8.11 31.72 37.48
C GLY A 85 -9.04 32.92 37.47
N GLU A 86 -8.57 34.06 37.99
CA GLU A 86 -9.35 35.30 38.09
C GLU A 86 -8.46 36.49 37.67
N PRO A 87 -8.76 37.24 36.59
CA PRO A 87 -9.89 37.06 35.66
C PRO A 87 -9.88 35.68 34.98
N LYS A 88 -11.06 35.25 34.50
CA LYS A 88 -11.20 33.97 33.77
C LYS A 88 -10.13 33.87 32.68
N PRO A 89 -9.28 32.82 32.68
CA PRO A 89 -8.18 32.73 31.75
C PRO A 89 -8.66 32.45 30.32
N ARG A 90 -7.94 33.01 29.35
CA ARG A 90 -8.10 32.68 27.93
C ARG A 90 -7.29 31.42 27.62
N ILE A 91 -7.94 30.45 26.99
CA ILE A 91 -7.30 29.22 26.50
C ILE A 91 -6.85 29.40 25.05
N THR A 92 -5.62 28.99 24.75
CA THR A 92 -5.07 28.89 23.40
C THR A 92 -4.36 27.57 23.23
N TRP A 93 -4.41 27.01 22.02
CA TRP A 93 -3.77 25.75 21.69
C TRP A 93 -2.60 25.95 20.74
N ILE A 94 -1.55 25.16 20.93
CA ILE A 94 -0.37 25.11 20.08
C ILE A 94 -0.27 23.71 19.49
N SER A 95 -0.06 23.64 18.18
CA SER A 95 0.08 22.38 17.44
C SER A 95 1.47 21.76 17.65
N PRO A 96 1.67 20.48 17.28
CA PRO A 96 2.99 19.84 17.28
C PRO A 96 4.02 20.58 16.43
N HIS A 97 3.57 21.35 15.43
CA HIS A 97 4.39 22.16 14.54
C HIS A 97 4.66 23.57 15.09
N THR A 98 4.34 23.82 16.36
CA THR A 98 4.51 25.10 17.08
C THR A 98 3.60 26.24 16.63
N ASP A 99 2.65 25.98 15.73
CA ASP A 99 1.67 26.96 15.29
C ASP A 99 0.55 27.14 16.32
N VAL A 100 0.09 28.38 16.48
CA VAL A 100 -1.12 28.67 17.27
C VAL A 100 -2.34 28.18 16.50
N ILE A 101 -3.08 27.26 17.10
CA ILE A 101 -4.30 26.69 16.51
C ILE A 101 -5.42 27.74 16.55
N PRO A 102 -6.05 28.07 15.41
CA PRO A 102 -7.18 28.98 15.40
C PRO A 102 -8.39 28.33 16.13
N PRO A 103 -9.20 29.12 16.87
CA PRO A 103 -10.36 28.58 17.60
C PRO A 103 -11.38 27.85 16.72
N LEU A 104 -11.44 28.18 15.42
CA LEU A 104 -12.32 27.51 14.47
C LEU A 104 -11.65 27.42 13.09
N SER A 105 -11.61 26.22 12.53
CA SER A 105 -11.20 25.92 11.16
C SER A 105 -11.85 24.62 10.68
N ASP A 106 -11.51 24.21 9.44
CA ASP A 106 -11.90 22.90 8.89
C ASP A 106 -11.30 21.74 9.69
N LYS A 107 -10.12 21.94 10.29
CA LYS A 107 -9.40 20.90 11.04
C LYS A 107 -9.65 20.95 12.55
N TYR A 108 -9.83 22.14 13.11
CA TYR A 108 -9.86 22.37 14.55
C TYR A 108 -11.11 23.12 15.00
N ARG A 109 -11.57 22.84 16.22
CA ARG A 109 -12.60 23.63 16.92
C ARG A 109 -12.29 23.66 18.42
N VAL A 110 -12.08 24.84 18.97
CA VAL A 110 -11.97 25.07 20.42
C VAL A 110 -13.33 25.49 20.94
N VAL A 111 -13.84 24.79 21.95
CA VAL A 111 -15.16 25.08 22.56
C VAL A 111 -15.01 25.90 23.84
N ASP A 112 -16.13 26.40 24.38
CA ASP A 112 -16.15 27.40 25.47
C ASP A 112 -15.47 26.95 26.77
N ASP A 113 -15.37 25.65 27.00
CA ASP A 113 -14.68 25.08 28.17
C ASP A 113 -13.16 24.96 28.00
N GLY A 114 -12.63 25.29 26.81
CA GLY A 114 -11.22 25.20 26.45
C GLY A 114 -10.81 23.93 25.70
N THR A 115 -11.71 22.95 25.55
CA THR A 115 -11.43 21.68 24.85
C THR A 115 -11.19 21.90 23.36
N LEU A 116 -10.10 21.32 22.85
CA LEU A 116 -9.78 21.28 21.42
C LEU A 116 -10.37 20.03 20.79
N ILE A 117 -11.10 20.19 19.69
CA ILE A 117 -11.66 19.11 18.88
C ILE A 117 -10.93 19.10 17.54
N LEU A 118 -10.24 18.00 17.27
CA LEU A 118 -9.61 17.71 15.98
C LEU A 118 -10.62 16.95 15.12
N LYS A 119 -10.87 17.41 13.90
CA LYS A 119 -11.80 16.80 12.95
C LYS A 119 -11.04 15.92 11.95
N LYS A 120 -11.68 14.84 11.47
CA LYS A 120 -11.15 13.92 10.44
C LYS A 120 -9.71 13.52 10.76
N VAL A 121 -9.53 12.85 11.88
CA VAL A 121 -8.19 12.59 12.44
C VAL A 121 -7.49 11.49 11.65
N THR A 122 -6.20 11.70 11.40
CA THR A 122 -5.30 10.85 10.63
C THR A 122 -3.99 10.66 11.40
N LEU A 123 -3.15 9.72 10.97
CA LEU A 123 -1.82 9.50 11.55
C LEU A 123 -0.91 10.75 11.48
N ALA A 124 -1.18 11.69 10.57
CA ALA A 124 -0.42 12.93 10.46
C ALA A 124 -0.72 13.93 11.60
N ASP A 125 -1.79 13.70 12.38
CA ASP A 125 -2.18 14.54 13.50
C ASP A 125 -1.50 14.17 14.81
N GLU A 126 -0.69 13.09 14.80
CA GLU A 126 0.13 12.68 15.93
C GLU A 126 1.08 13.80 16.36
N GLY A 127 1.32 13.87 17.67
CA GLY A 127 2.32 14.75 18.23
C GLY A 127 1.89 15.40 19.53
N LYS A 128 2.74 16.32 19.99
CA LYS A 128 2.59 17.02 21.26
C LYS A 128 1.83 18.33 21.04
N TYR A 129 0.59 18.39 21.51
CA TYR A 129 -0.21 19.61 21.58
C TYR A 129 0.01 20.29 22.92
N ALA A 130 -0.03 21.62 22.96
CA ALA A 130 0.05 22.36 24.21
C ALA A 130 -1.18 23.26 24.39
N CYS A 131 -1.83 23.12 25.54
CA CYS A 131 -2.82 24.07 26.02
C CYS A 131 -2.12 25.15 26.85
N VAL A 132 -2.40 26.41 26.55
CA VAL A 132 -1.89 27.56 27.28
C VAL A 132 -3.07 28.35 27.83
N ALA A 133 -3.16 28.43 29.16
CA ALA A 133 -4.14 29.25 29.88
C ALA A 133 -3.47 30.55 30.34
N ARG A 134 -4.03 31.71 29.99
CA ARG A 134 -3.42 33.02 30.31
C ARG A 134 -4.43 34.02 30.84
N ASN A 135 -4.08 34.74 31.90
CA ASN A 135 -4.77 35.93 32.36
C ASN A 135 -3.77 37.03 32.78
N SER A 136 -4.24 38.09 33.45
CA SER A 136 -3.38 39.20 33.89
C SER A 136 -2.42 38.85 35.04
N ALA A 137 -2.63 37.72 35.73
CA ALA A 137 -1.79 37.27 36.84
C ALA A 137 -0.70 36.27 36.42
N GLY A 138 -0.77 35.72 35.19
CA GLY A 138 0.24 34.81 34.67
C GLY A 138 -0.29 33.86 33.61
N ASP A 139 0.43 32.76 33.43
CA ASP A 139 0.10 31.68 32.52
C ASP A 139 0.41 30.31 33.12
N ASP A 140 -0.30 29.31 32.62
CA ASP A 140 -0.08 27.90 32.91
C ASP A 140 -0.17 27.10 31.61
N ILE A 141 0.59 26.01 31.51
CA ILE A 141 0.77 25.24 30.28
C ILE A 141 0.63 23.74 30.57
N LYS A 142 -0.28 23.10 29.84
CA LYS A 142 -0.43 21.63 29.86
C LYS A 142 -0.11 21.05 28.50
N ASN A 143 0.74 20.03 28.48
CA ASN A 143 1.05 19.27 27.28
C ASN A 143 0.13 18.05 27.16
N MET A 144 -0.27 17.73 25.93
CA MET A 144 -0.96 16.48 25.61
C MET A 144 -0.32 15.79 24.41
N ILE A 145 -0.27 14.47 24.49
CA ILE A 145 0.28 13.60 23.46
C ILE A 145 -0.90 13.00 22.70
N VAL A 146 -0.99 13.28 21.41
CA VAL A 146 -1.88 12.57 20.50
C VAL A 146 -1.05 11.51 19.78
N GLU A 147 -1.42 10.25 19.91
CA GLU A 147 -0.70 9.13 19.29
C GLU A 147 -1.67 8.10 18.73
N ALA A 148 -1.27 7.37 17.69
CA ALA A 148 -2.07 6.29 17.15
C ALA A 148 -2.05 5.06 18.06
N GLU A 149 -3.14 4.30 18.01
CA GLU A 149 -3.23 3.02 18.69
C GLU A 149 -2.10 2.07 18.24
N LEU A 150 -1.47 1.46 19.24
CA LEU A 150 -0.44 0.44 19.04
C LEU A 150 -1.05 -0.81 18.42
N GLN A 151 -0.45 -1.31 17.34
CA GLN A 151 -0.95 -2.43 16.55
C GLN A 151 0.16 -3.41 16.20
N GLU A 152 -0.10 -4.70 16.39
CA GLU A 152 0.75 -5.77 15.87
C GLU A 152 0.85 -5.69 14.34
N PRO A 153 1.95 -6.18 13.73
CA PRO A 153 2.10 -6.15 12.28
C PRO A 153 1.03 -7.02 11.61
N TYR A 154 0.47 -6.56 10.50
CA TYR A 154 -0.38 -7.36 9.62
C TYR A 154 0.02 -7.19 8.16
N ILE A 155 -0.22 -8.24 7.37
CA ILE A 155 0.24 -8.32 5.98
C ILE A 155 -0.99 -8.32 5.05
N ASN A 156 -0.92 -7.47 4.02
CA ASN A 156 -1.92 -7.30 2.97
C ASN A 156 -3.33 -6.98 3.49
N SER A 157 -3.45 -6.38 4.67
CA SER A 157 -4.75 -6.06 5.30
C SER A 157 -5.70 -7.28 5.43
N VAL A 158 -5.15 -8.51 5.48
CA VAL A 158 -5.91 -9.76 5.65
C VAL A 158 -5.48 -10.47 6.92
N ARG A 159 -6.40 -10.58 7.88
CA ARG A 159 -6.15 -11.30 9.13
C ARG A 159 -6.02 -12.81 8.87
N GLY A 160 -4.96 -13.43 9.37
CA GLY A 160 -4.78 -14.89 9.34
C GLY A 160 -4.32 -15.48 8.00
N LYS A 161 -4.09 -14.68 6.96
CA LYS A 161 -3.54 -15.18 5.69
C LYS A 161 -2.03 -15.38 5.81
N THR A 162 -1.63 -16.64 6.00
CA THR A 162 -0.23 -17.04 6.15
C THR A 162 0.38 -17.63 4.88
N SER A 163 -0.43 -17.87 3.83
CA SER A 163 0.05 -18.39 2.55
C SER A 163 -0.63 -17.77 1.33
N ALA A 164 0.12 -17.71 0.22
CA ALA A 164 -0.35 -17.31 -1.10
C ALA A 164 0.35 -18.13 -2.19
N LYS A 165 -0.24 -18.19 -3.39
CA LYS A 165 0.38 -18.79 -4.58
C LYS A 165 0.57 -17.73 -5.64
N LEU A 166 1.68 -17.80 -6.37
CA LEU A 166 1.98 -16.91 -7.49
C LEU A 166 2.45 -17.74 -8.69
N LEU A 167 1.78 -17.60 -9.83
CA LEU A 167 2.27 -18.13 -11.10
C LEU A 167 3.00 -17.02 -11.86
N ALA A 168 4.32 -17.10 -11.88
CA ALA A 168 5.18 -16.18 -12.62
C ALA A 168 5.46 -16.70 -14.04
N VAL A 169 5.76 -15.79 -14.96
CA VAL A 169 6.13 -16.12 -16.34
C VAL A 169 7.63 -15.90 -16.53
N SER A 170 8.29 -16.89 -17.14
CA SER A 170 9.73 -16.82 -17.42
C SER A 170 10.11 -15.55 -18.19
N TYR A 171 11.24 -14.95 -17.82
CA TYR A 171 11.80 -13.70 -18.34
C TYR A 171 10.99 -12.43 -18.05
N GLN A 172 9.81 -12.52 -17.45
CA GLN A 172 9.03 -11.37 -16.99
C GLN A 172 9.39 -10.97 -15.56
N THR A 173 8.79 -9.89 -15.08
CA THR A 173 8.91 -9.45 -13.68
C THR A 173 7.79 -10.05 -12.85
N ALA A 174 8.14 -10.66 -11.71
CA ALA A 174 7.18 -11.12 -10.70
C ALA A 174 7.15 -10.13 -9.54
N LEU A 175 5.95 -9.88 -9.00
CA LEU A 175 5.74 -9.09 -7.79
C LEU A 175 5.10 -9.98 -6.72
N LEU A 176 5.82 -10.20 -5.63
CA LEU A 176 5.35 -10.90 -4.46
C LEU A 176 4.81 -9.87 -3.46
N ASP A 177 3.49 -9.83 -3.32
CA ASP A 177 2.80 -8.82 -2.51
C ASP A 177 2.90 -9.13 -1.02
N CYS A 178 3.58 -8.24 -0.28
CA CYS A 178 3.68 -8.27 1.18
C CYS A 178 3.63 -6.84 1.72
N ARG A 179 2.49 -6.18 1.53
CA ARG A 179 2.24 -4.86 2.11
C ARG A 179 2.10 -5.00 3.61
N VAL A 180 3.02 -4.42 4.35
CA VAL A 180 3.05 -4.51 5.81
C VAL A 180 2.49 -3.23 6.39
N GLU A 181 1.61 -3.37 7.38
CA GLU A 181 1.07 -2.29 8.18
C GLU A 181 1.21 -2.66 9.67
N GLY A 182 1.30 -1.67 10.54
CA GLY A 182 1.43 -1.87 11.99
C GLY A 182 2.00 -0.62 12.68
N LYS A 183 1.77 -0.50 13.99
CA LYS A 183 2.24 0.62 14.80
C LYS A 183 2.88 0.10 16.08
N PRO A 184 4.16 0.39 16.35
CA PRO A 184 5.12 1.11 15.52
C PRO A 184 5.44 0.39 14.21
N GLU A 185 5.99 1.15 13.26
CA GLU A 185 6.42 0.68 11.93
C GLU A 185 7.21 -0.64 12.04
N PRO A 186 6.69 -1.74 11.47
CA PRO A 186 7.34 -3.04 11.58
C PRO A 186 8.62 -3.13 10.75
N LYS A 187 9.62 -3.85 11.26
CA LYS A 187 10.78 -4.26 10.46
C LYS A 187 10.36 -5.38 9.52
N VAL A 188 10.64 -5.23 8.23
CA VAL A 188 10.27 -6.18 7.18
C VAL A 188 11.49 -6.88 6.59
N TRP A 189 11.40 -8.18 6.33
CA TRP A 189 12.42 -8.90 5.58
C TRP A 189 11.84 -10.10 4.83
N TRP A 190 12.49 -10.46 3.72
CA TRP A 190 12.18 -11.63 2.92
C TRP A 190 13.24 -12.71 3.08
N LEU A 191 12.80 -13.96 3.21
CA LEU A 191 13.63 -15.14 3.04
C LEU A 191 13.35 -15.75 1.66
N THR A 192 14.37 -15.80 0.82
CA THR A 192 14.32 -16.47 -0.49
C THR A 192 14.34 -18.00 -0.33
N PRO A 193 13.96 -18.78 -1.37
CA PRO A 193 14.05 -20.24 -1.33
C PRO A 193 15.45 -20.79 -1.03
N TYR A 194 16.50 -20.01 -1.34
CA TYR A 194 17.89 -20.38 -1.10
C TYR A 194 18.45 -19.92 0.26
N GLY A 195 17.62 -19.31 1.11
CA GLY A 195 17.99 -18.89 2.45
C GLY A 195 18.59 -17.48 2.57
N HIS A 196 18.67 -16.71 1.48
CA HIS A 196 19.10 -15.31 1.57
C HIS A 196 18.00 -14.44 2.19
N SER A 197 18.41 -13.56 3.11
CA SER A 197 17.54 -12.56 3.74
C SER A 197 17.67 -11.21 3.02
N LEU A 198 16.54 -10.61 2.63
CA LEU A 198 16.47 -9.32 1.93
C LEU A 198 15.62 -8.34 2.74
N THR A 199 16.19 -7.19 3.10
CA THR A 199 15.54 -6.14 3.91
C THR A 199 15.35 -4.85 3.11
N PRO A 200 14.19 -4.18 3.15
CA PRO A 200 14.01 -2.89 2.48
C PRO A 200 14.93 -1.78 3.03
N PRO A 201 15.31 -0.79 2.20
CA PRO A 201 15.28 -0.84 0.74
C PRO A 201 16.40 -1.77 0.25
N TYR A 202 16.05 -2.86 -0.43
CA TYR A 202 17.03 -3.73 -1.07
C TYR A 202 16.97 -3.51 -2.58
N LEU A 203 18.14 -3.30 -3.19
CA LEU A 203 18.30 -3.28 -4.64
C LEU A 203 19.56 -4.05 -5.00
N GLY A 204 19.41 -5.28 -5.49
CA GLY A 204 20.54 -6.16 -5.75
C GLY A 204 20.25 -7.19 -6.84
N GLY A 205 21.03 -7.13 -7.92
CA GLY A 205 20.90 -8.02 -9.06
C GLY A 205 19.50 -7.95 -9.68
N ARG A 206 18.72 -9.02 -9.51
CA ARG A 206 17.35 -9.14 -10.03
C ARG A 206 16.26 -8.87 -8.99
N PHE A 207 16.63 -8.70 -7.72
CA PHE A 207 15.69 -8.50 -6.61
C PHE A 207 15.63 -7.02 -6.20
N GLN A 208 14.41 -6.56 -5.94
CA GLN A 208 14.14 -5.26 -5.34
C GLN A 208 13.07 -5.40 -4.25
N VAL A 209 13.35 -4.95 -3.03
CA VAL A 209 12.33 -4.88 -1.96
C VAL A 209 11.87 -3.44 -1.81
N HIS A 210 10.58 -3.22 -2.05
CA HIS A 210 9.94 -1.91 -1.97
C HIS A 210 9.69 -1.48 -0.52
N GLN A 211 9.47 -0.18 -0.30
CA GLN A 211 9.22 0.38 1.04
C GLN A 211 7.97 -0.21 1.72
N ASN A 212 6.95 -0.55 0.93
CA ASN A 212 5.74 -1.21 1.46
C ASN A 212 5.99 -2.67 1.89
N GLY A 213 7.17 -3.23 1.64
CA GLY A 213 7.54 -4.60 1.98
C GLY A 213 7.43 -5.60 0.82
N SER A 214 6.83 -5.24 -0.33
CA SER A 214 6.68 -6.18 -1.45
C SER A 214 8.01 -6.44 -2.18
N LEU A 215 8.21 -7.68 -2.62
CA LEU A 215 9.42 -8.12 -3.33
C LEU A 215 9.17 -8.20 -4.84
N GLU A 216 9.98 -7.49 -5.60
CA GLU A 216 10.02 -7.56 -7.06
C GLU A 216 11.21 -8.40 -7.52
N LEU A 217 10.96 -9.35 -8.41
CA LEU A 217 11.96 -10.19 -9.06
C LEU A 217 11.90 -10.00 -10.58
N ARG A 218 12.93 -9.41 -11.15
CA ARG A 218 13.04 -9.16 -12.60
C ARG A 218 13.63 -10.35 -13.33
N GLY A 219 13.17 -10.58 -14.57
CA GLY A 219 13.72 -11.63 -15.43
C GLY A 219 13.66 -13.01 -14.77
N VAL A 220 12.46 -13.41 -14.34
CA VAL A 220 12.20 -14.66 -13.62
C VAL A 220 12.72 -15.86 -14.40
N ARG A 221 13.35 -16.81 -13.71
CA ARG A 221 13.90 -18.05 -14.26
C ARG A 221 13.21 -19.25 -13.63
N LYS A 222 13.20 -20.39 -14.32
CA LYS A 222 12.63 -21.64 -13.79
C LYS A 222 13.22 -22.05 -12.45
N MET A 223 14.52 -21.77 -12.23
CA MET A 223 15.20 -22.06 -10.97
C MET A 223 14.71 -21.21 -9.79
N ASP A 224 14.16 -20.01 -10.05
CA ASP A 224 13.70 -19.09 -9.00
C ASP A 224 12.43 -19.57 -8.30
N ALA A 225 11.77 -20.59 -8.84
CA ALA A 225 10.59 -21.21 -8.26
C ALA A 225 10.85 -21.71 -6.84
N GLY A 226 9.80 -21.67 -6.01
CA GLY A 226 9.82 -22.16 -4.64
C GLY A 226 9.16 -21.21 -3.65
N ARG A 227 9.38 -21.51 -2.36
CA ARG A 227 8.73 -20.81 -1.27
C ARG A 227 9.52 -19.60 -0.80
N TYR A 228 8.97 -18.41 -1.05
CA TYR A 228 9.44 -17.15 -0.47
C TYR A 228 8.69 -16.87 0.82
N LYS A 229 9.34 -16.30 1.83
CA LYS A 229 8.66 -15.89 3.06
C LYS A 229 8.92 -14.44 3.37
N CYS A 230 7.86 -13.66 3.53
CA CYS A 230 7.90 -12.33 4.09
C CYS A 230 7.67 -12.40 5.59
N PHE A 231 8.41 -11.59 6.35
CA PHE A 231 8.28 -11.43 7.78
C PHE A 231 8.17 -9.96 8.13
N ALA A 232 7.37 -9.66 9.14
CA ALA A 232 7.16 -8.32 9.67
C ALA A 232 7.14 -8.38 11.20
N LYS A 233 7.93 -7.55 11.87
CA LYS A 233 8.03 -7.56 13.34
C LYS A 233 8.11 -6.16 13.94
N ASN A 234 7.30 -5.92 14.96
CA ASN A 234 7.48 -4.80 15.88
C ASN A 234 7.57 -5.33 17.33
N HIS A 235 7.55 -4.44 18.32
CA HIS A 235 7.68 -4.82 19.73
C HIS A 235 6.41 -5.43 20.33
N LEU A 236 5.28 -5.41 19.60
CA LEU A 236 4.01 -6.00 20.04
C LEU A 236 3.84 -7.41 19.48
N GLY A 237 4.28 -7.65 18.24
CA GLY A 237 4.08 -8.95 17.60
C GLY A 237 4.87 -9.16 16.31
N GLU A 238 4.54 -10.26 15.64
CA GLU A 238 5.17 -10.72 14.40
C GLU A 238 4.13 -11.31 13.45
N ALA A 239 4.23 -10.97 12.17
CA ALA A 239 3.43 -11.56 11.10
C ALA A 239 4.33 -12.13 10.00
N SER A 240 3.85 -13.17 9.33
CA SER A 240 4.55 -13.76 8.20
C SER A 240 3.61 -14.25 7.10
N LEU A 241 4.10 -14.19 5.86
CA LEU A 241 3.40 -14.66 4.67
C LEU A 241 4.32 -15.53 3.83
N SER A 242 3.92 -16.78 3.59
CA SER A 242 4.61 -17.71 2.69
C SER A 242 4.00 -17.64 1.28
N VAL A 243 4.79 -17.25 0.28
CA VAL A 243 4.37 -17.22 -1.12
C VAL A 243 5.03 -18.39 -1.86
N GLU A 244 4.20 -19.31 -2.35
CA GLU A 244 4.66 -20.41 -3.22
C GLU A 244 4.67 -19.90 -4.66
N MET A 245 5.87 -19.73 -5.22
CA MET A 245 6.03 -19.25 -6.59
C MET A 245 6.32 -20.39 -7.56
N GLU A 246 5.45 -20.55 -8.56
CA GLU A 246 5.64 -21.42 -9.71
C GLU A 246 6.03 -20.60 -10.94
N VAL A 247 6.83 -21.16 -11.84
CA VAL A 247 7.31 -20.46 -13.03
C VAL A 247 6.86 -21.19 -14.29
N ALA A 248 5.94 -20.57 -15.03
CA ALA A 248 5.53 -21.00 -16.36
C ALA A 248 6.56 -20.56 -17.42
N SER A 249 6.77 -21.40 -18.42
CA SER A 249 7.52 -21.01 -19.62
C SER A 249 6.61 -20.19 -20.54
N LEU A 250 7.17 -19.18 -21.21
CA LEU A 250 6.43 -18.45 -22.24
C LEU A 250 6.15 -19.41 -23.40
N ALA A 251 4.88 -19.58 -23.75
CA ALA A 251 4.53 -20.44 -24.87
C ALA A 251 4.94 -19.75 -26.18
N GLU A 252 5.74 -20.44 -27.00
CA GLU A 252 6.24 -19.95 -28.27
C GLU A 252 5.55 -20.72 -29.40
N LYS A 253 4.97 -20.00 -30.36
CA LYS A 253 4.37 -20.62 -31.54
C LYS A 253 5.42 -21.42 -32.33
N PRO A 254 5.01 -22.47 -33.07
CA PRO A 254 5.93 -23.25 -33.86
C PRO A 254 6.60 -22.38 -34.93
N SER A 255 7.86 -22.67 -35.24
CA SER A 255 8.62 -21.99 -36.29
C SER A 255 9.62 -22.92 -36.98
N PHE A 256 9.95 -22.59 -38.22
CA PHE A 256 10.89 -23.34 -39.05
C PHE A 256 12.11 -22.49 -39.40
N ALA A 257 13.24 -23.14 -39.62
CA ALA A 257 14.41 -22.49 -40.20
C ALA A 257 14.14 -22.14 -41.67
N SER A 258 14.59 -20.95 -42.10
CA SER A 258 14.57 -20.56 -43.51
C SER A 258 15.51 -21.44 -44.33
N PRO A 259 15.18 -21.81 -45.59
CA PRO A 259 14.02 -21.39 -46.37
C PRO A 259 12.73 -22.17 -46.08
N ASN A 260 11.58 -21.50 -46.24
CA ASN A 260 10.24 -22.08 -46.07
C ASN A 260 9.84 -23.05 -47.18
N ILE A 261 10.61 -23.08 -48.28
CA ILE A 261 10.45 -24.03 -49.39
C ILE A 261 11.80 -24.72 -49.60
N GLU A 262 11.81 -26.04 -49.50
CA GLU A 262 12.99 -26.86 -49.77
C GLU A 262 12.76 -27.73 -51.01
N ILE A 263 13.69 -27.68 -51.98
CA ILE A 263 13.57 -28.41 -53.24
C ILE A 263 14.45 -29.65 -53.17
N LEU A 264 13.85 -30.83 -53.37
CA LEU A 264 14.55 -32.11 -53.29
C LEU A 264 14.41 -32.88 -54.61
N PRO A 265 15.53 -33.31 -55.23
CA PRO A 265 15.48 -34.08 -56.46
C PRO A 265 15.19 -35.57 -56.20
N ILE A 266 14.29 -36.17 -56.98
CA ILE A 266 14.14 -37.63 -57.06
C ILE A 266 15.24 -38.18 -57.98
N LYS A 267 16.03 -39.15 -57.49
CA LYS A 267 17.07 -39.82 -58.27
C LYS A 267 16.49 -40.96 -59.13
N GLN A 268 17.06 -41.17 -60.32
CA GLN A 268 16.59 -42.16 -61.30
C GLN A 268 16.84 -43.63 -60.91
N ASP A 269 17.93 -43.91 -60.17
CA ASP A 269 18.41 -45.27 -59.92
C ASP A 269 17.79 -45.97 -58.70
N GLY A 270 16.67 -45.46 -58.17
CA GLY A 270 16.09 -45.96 -56.93
C GLY A 270 16.88 -45.47 -55.72
N GLY A 271 16.22 -44.72 -54.85
CA GLY A 271 16.80 -44.21 -53.61
C GLY A 271 15.69 -43.59 -52.77
N GLU A 272 15.89 -43.48 -51.47
CA GLU A 272 14.84 -43.02 -50.56
C GLU A 272 14.69 -41.49 -50.59
N LEU A 273 13.45 -41.01 -50.57
CA LEU A 273 13.14 -39.60 -50.34
C LEU A 273 12.72 -39.42 -48.87
N ILE A 274 13.55 -38.70 -48.11
CA ILE A 274 13.31 -38.35 -46.71
C ILE A 274 13.10 -36.84 -46.62
N LEU A 275 11.93 -36.41 -46.15
CA LEU A 275 11.62 -35.01 -45.93
C LEU A 275 11.71 -34.68 -44.43
N GLU A 276 12.81 -34.06 -44.01
CA GLU A 276 12.99 -33.66 -42.60
C GLU A 276 12.26 -32.36 -42.29
N CYS A 277 11.45 -32.37 -41.22
CA CYS A 277 10.71 -31.18 -40.79
C CYS A 277 10.98 -30.82 -39.33
N PRO A 278 12.19 -30.34 -39.00
CA PRO A 278 12.53 -29.90 -37.66
C PRO A 278 11.85 -28.56 -37.36
N ALA A 279 10.83 -28.59 -36.49
CA ALA A 279 10.17 -27.39 -35.97
C ALA A 279 10.67 -27.06 -34.56
N ARG A 280 10.79 -25.76 -34.27
CA ARG A 280 11.03 -25.23 -32.91
C ARG A 280 9.72 -24.70 -32.34
N GLY A 281 9.56 -24.72 -31.03
CA GLY A 281 8.41 -24.15 -30.33
C GLY A 281 8.33 -24.64 -28.89
N THR A 282 7.60 -23.90 -28.06
CA THR A 282 7.41 -24.22 -26.64
C THR A 282 5.91 -24.21 -26.32
N PRO A 283 5.29 -25.34 -25.94
CA PRO A 283 5.82 -26.71 -25.92
C PRO A 283 6.27 -27.21 -27.30
N ILE A 284 7.05 -28.30 -27.32
CA ILE A 284 7.52 -28.95 -28.55
C ILE A 284 6.30 -29.27 -29.44
N PRO A 285 6.29 -28.84 -30.71
CA PRO A 285 5.13 -28.99 -31.56
C PRO A 285 4.93 -30.42 -32.07
N GLU A 286 3.67 -30.81 -32.22
CA GLU A 286 3.26 -32.02 -32.94
C GLU A 286 3.40 -31.78 -34.45
N ILE A 287 3.94 -32.76 -35.17
CA ILE A 287 4.27 -32.67 -36.60
C ILE A 287 3.36 -33.56 -37.43
N SER A 288 2.67 -32.99 -38.42
CA SER A 288 1.80 -33.71 -39.35
C SER A 288 2.08 -33.34 -40.80
N TRP A 289 1.86 -34.26 -41.73
CA TRP A 289 2.07 -34.03 -43.16
C TRP A 289 0.77 -34.03 -43.94
N ARG A 290 0.68 -33.11 -44.89
CA ARG A 290 -0.33 -33.09 -45.94
C ARG A 290 0.35 -33.21 -47.29
N ILE A 291 0.03 -34.28 -47.98
CA ILE A 291 0.31 -34.47 -49.40
C ILE A 291 -0.98 -34.12 -50.15
N THR A 292 -0.88 -33.58 -51.36
CA THR A 292 -2.05 -33.43 -52.24
C THR A 292 -2.74 -34.78 -52.58
N HIS A 293 -2.16 -35.94 -52.19
CA HIS A 293 -2.83 -37.24 -52.10
C HIS A 293 -2.25 -38.08 -50.92
N HIS A 294 -3.06 -38.32 -49.86
CA HIS A 294 -2.80 -39.10 -48.61
C HIS A 294 -2.15 -38.39 -47.39
N PHE A 295 -2.57 -38.82 -46.19
CA PHE A 295 -2.20 -38.31 -44.86
C PHE A 295 -1.30 -39.29 -44.10
N GLY A 296 -0.27 -38.78 -43.43
CA GLY A 296 0.60 -39.51 -42.51
C GLY A 296 1.16 -38.62 -41.40
N ASN A 297 1.46 -39.21 -40.24
CA ASN A 297 1.99 -38.54 -39.05
C ASN A 297 3.54 -38.61 -39.03
N GLY A 298 4.23 -37.52 -38.69
CA GLY A 298 5.70 -37.48 -38.62
C GLY A 298 6.44 -37.62 -39.97
N THR A 299 7.78 -37.50 -39.93
CA THR A 299 8.71 -37.52 -41.09
C THR A 299 8.20 -38.36 -42.26
N LEU A 300 8.00 -37.74 -43.42
CA LEU A 300 7.53 -38.45 -44.59
C LEU A 300 8.69 -39.22 -45.24
N TRP A 301 8.54 -40.54 -45.30
CA TRP A 301 9.49 -41.46 -45.91
C TRP A 301 8.87 -42.16 -47.11
N ILE A 302 9.51 -42.01 -48.28
CA ILE A 302 9.13 -42.69 -49.51
C ILE A 302 10.32 -43.56 -49.93
N SER A 303 10.16 -44.88 -49.79
CA SER A 303 11.26 -45.84 -49.99
C SER A 303 11.60 -46.08 -51.46
N GLN A 304 10.62 -45.98 -52.37
CA GLN A 304 10.81 -46.10 -53.82
C GLN A 304 10.07 -44.97 -54.56
N PRO A 305 10.63 -43.75 -54.59
CA PRO A 305 9.99 -42.61 -55.23
C PRO A 305 9.91 -42.79 -56.74
N THR A 306 8.72 -42.56 -57.27
CA THR A 306 8.36 -42.64 -58.69
C THR A 306 8.13 -41.25 -59.28
N PRO A 307 8.03 -41.09 -60.61
CA PRO A 307 7.67 -39.80 -61.21
C PRO A 307 6.31 -39.25 -60.73
N SER A 308 5.39 -40.10 -60.27
CA SER A 308 4.10 -39.72 -59.68
C SER A 308 4.22 -39.12 -58.28
N ASP A 309 5.34 -39.31 -57.58
CA ASP A 309 5.63 -38.68 -56.29
C ASP A 309 6.15 -37.24 -56.45
N LYS A 310 6.07 -36.68 -57.67
CA LYS A 310 6.27 -35.25 -57.88
C LYS A 310 5.11 -34.49 -57.26
N GLY A 311 5.43 -33.62 -56.30
CA GLY A 311 4.42 -32.84 -55.63
C GLY A 311 4.98 -31.78 -54.71
N ILE A 312 4.04 -31.03 -54.11
CA ILE A 312 4.31 -30.13 -53.00
C ILE A 312 3.87 -30.84 -51.73
N TYR A 313 4.80 -31.05 -50.82
CA TYR A 313 4.55 -31.63 -49.51
C TYR A 313 4.48 -30.51 -48.48
N ARG A 314 3.45 -30.53 -47.64
CA ARG A 314 3.27 -29.55 -46.58
C ARG A 314 3.46 -30.22 -45.23
N CYS A 315 4.45 -29.76 -44.49
CA CYS A 315 4.62 -30.10 -43.10
C CYS A 315 3.93 -29.04 -42.24
N LEU A 316 3.13 -29.48 -41.27
CA LEU A 316 2.42 -28.64 -40.32
C LEU A 316 2.93 -28.96 -38.91
N ALA A 317 3.45 -27.94 -38.21
CA ALA A 317 3.83 -28.01 -36.81
C ALA A 317 2.79 -27.27 -35.95
N ARG A 318 2.28 -27.92 -34.89
CA ARG A 318 1.24 -27.37 -34.03
C ARG A 318 1.59 -27.51 -32.55
N ASN A 319 1.35 -26.46 -31.77
CA ASN A 319 1.31 -26.52 -30.31
C ASN A 319 0.17 -25.66 -29.76
N ILE A 320 0.08 -25.50 -28.45
CA ILE A 320 -0.95 -24.68 -27.79
C ILE A 320 -0.85 -23.18 -28.12
N ALA A 321 0.32 -22.69 -28.53
CA ALA A 321 0.56 -21.28 -28.88
C ALA A 321 0.25 -20.97 -30.35
N GLY A 322 0.06 -21.99 -31.20
CA GLY A 322 -0.33 -21.81 -32.59
C GLY A 322 0.16 -22.90 -33.52
N GLN A 323 0.24 -22.56 -34.80
CA GLN A 323 0.69 -23.46 -35.86
C GLN A 323 1.59 -22.73 -36.87
N ALA A 324 2.48 -23.47 -37.51
CA ALA A 324 3.29 -23.01 -38.63
C ALA A 324 3.39 -24.11 -39.69
N GLU A 325 3.75 -23.73 -40.91
CA GLU A 325 3.97 -24.68 -42.01
C GLU A 325 5.29 -24.47 -42.74
N LYS A 326 5.83 -25.57 -43.27
CA LYS A 326 6.97 -25.61 -44.20
C LYS A 326 6.57 -26.40 -45.43
N HIS A 327 6.97 -25.92 -46.60
CA HIS A 327 6.70 -26.57 -47.88
C HIS A 327 7.96 -27.26 -48.41
N PHE A 328 7.78 -28.38 -49.08
CA PHE A 328 8.83 -29.09 -49.79
C PHE A 328 8.36 -29.33 -51.21
N LYS A 329 9.23 -29.12 -52.19
CA LYS A 329 8.92 -29.34 -53.60
C LYS A 329 9.82 -30.45 -54.12
N SER A 330 9.21 -31.59 -54.44
CA SER A 330 9.92 -32.67 -55.10
C SER A 330 9.99 -32.40 -56.61
N THR A 331 11.18 -32.54 -57.19
CA THR A 331 11.41 -32.38 -58.64
C THR A 331 12.17 -33.57 -59.21
N TYR A 332 11.92 -33.91 -60.46
CA TYR A 332 12.66 -34.96 -61.15
C TYR A 332 13.87 -34.36 -61.86
N LEU A 333 15.07 -34.90 -61.64
CA LEU A 333 16.24 -34.53 -62.44
C LEU A 333 16.15 -35.24 -63.79
N GLN A 334 16.09 -34.48 -64.89
CA GLN A 334 16.28 -35.07 -66.22
C GLN A 334 17.74 -35.49 -66.37
N PRO A 335 18.04 -36.69 -66.89
CA PRO A 335 19.41 -37.05 -67.22
C PRO A 335 19.94 -36.06 -68.26
N GLY A 336 21.09 -35.45 -67.98
CA GLY A 336 21.76 -34.55 -68.90
C GLY A 336 21.93 -35.24 -70.24
N GLY A 337 21.39 -34.62 -71.30
CA GLY A 337 21.61 -35.08 -72.66
C GLY A 337 23.12 -35.13 -72.95
N PRO A 338 23.59 -36.07 -73.79
CA PRO A 338 25.01 -36.21 -74.09
C PRO A 338 25.55 -34.91 -74.70
N PRO A 339 26.83 -34.56 -74.47
CA PRO A 339 27.43 -33.38 -75.07
C PRO A 339 27.34 -33.51 -76.60
N GLY A 340 26.70 -32.52 -77.22
CA GLY A 340 26.58 -32.46 -78.68
C GLY A 340 27.97 -32.42 -79.31
N LEU A 341 28.25 -33.42 -80.15
CA LEU A 341 29.33 -33.37 -81.12
C LEU A 341 28.89 -32.42 -82.25
N THR A 342 29.49 -31.23 -82.29
CA THR A 342 29.71 -30.46 -83.52
C THR A 342 31.01 -29.70 -83.41
#